data_AF-A0A8T4U300-F1
#
_entry.id   AF-A0A8T4U300-F1
#
_cell.length_a   1.000
_cell.length_b   1.000
_cell.length_c   1.000
_cell.angle_alpha   90.00
_cell.angle_beta   90.00
_cell.angle_gamma   90.00
#
_symmetry.space_group_name_H-M   'P 1'
#
loop_
_entity.id
_entity.type
_entity.pdbx_description
1 polymer ?
#
loop_
_entity_poly.entity_id
_entity_poly.type
_entity_poly.pdbx_seq_one_letter_code
_entity_poly.pdbx_strand_id
1 'polypeptide(L)' 'MINKEWHLKNKMPKNASFEERVKWYTGHNKHCSCRPGFPKKLEEEMEEKGLI' A
#
# COMPACT_ATOMS: atom_id res chain seq x y z
N MET A 1 4.41 -12.89 6.78
CA MET A 1 3.74 -12.92 8.12
C MET A 1 2.74 -11.77 8.17
N ILE A 2 1.54 -11.98 8.74
CA ILE A 2 0.50 -10.93 8.81
C ILE A 2 0.53 -10.20 10.15
N ASN A 3 0.59 -8.87 10.11
CA ASN A 3 0.38 -8.01 11.28
C ASN A 3 -1.10 -7.62 11.37
N LYS A 4 -1.87 -8.41 12.13
CA LYS A 4 -3.32 -8.25 12.25
C LYS A 4 -3.71 -6.88 12.83
N GLU A 5 -2.98 -6.38 13.82
CA GLU A 5 -3.26 -5.09 14.46
C GLU A 5 -3.14 -3.93 13.47
N TRP A 6 -2.10 -3.97 12.63
CA TRP A 6 -1.90 -2.95 11.61
C TRP A 6 -3.05 -2.93 10.60
N HIS A 7 -3.51 -4.10 10.13
CA HIS A 7 -4.65 -4.19 9.20
C HIS A 7 -5.97 -3.71 9.82
N LEU A 8 -6.20 -3.96 11.11
CA LEU A 8 -7.41 -3.50 11.80
C LEU A 8 -7.45 -1.97 11.92
N LYS A 9 -6.30 -1.35 12.19
CA LYS A 9 -6.16 0.11 12.31
C LYS A 9 -6.07 0.83 10.95
N ASN A 10 -5.48 0.18 9.95
CA ASN A 10 -5.23 0.74 8.62
C ASN A 10 -5.98 -0.09 7.58
N LYS A 11 -7.30 0.02 7.54
CA LYS A 11 -8.10 -0.61 6.48
C LYS A 11 -7.99 0.21 5.20
N MET A 12 -7.79 -0.44 4.07
CA MET A 12 -7.85 0.24 2.78
C MET A 12 -9.29 0.73 2.53
N PRO A 13 -9.50 2.01 2.18
CA PRO A 13 -10.81 2.51 1.77
C PRO A 13 -11.34 1.76 0.54
N LYS A 14 -12.67 1.62 0.44
CA LYS A 14 -13.33 0.88 -0.67
C LYS A 14 -13.05 1.50 -2.05
N ASN A 15 -12.94 2.83 -2.11
CA ASN A 15 -12.64 3.61 -3.32
C ASN A 15 -11.38 4.46 -3.09
N ALA A 16 -10.30 3.82 -2.63
CA ALA A 16 -9.06 4.52 -2.32
C ALA A 16 -8.49 5.25 -3.54
N SER A 17 -8.20 6.53 -3.37
CA SER A 17 -7.43 7.33 -4.32
C SER A 17 -6.01 6.78 -4.51
N PHE A 18 -5.29 7.28 -5.51
CA PHE A 18 -3.89 6.93 -5.71
C PHE A 18 -3.04 7.17 -4.46
N GLU A 19 -3.15 8.36 -3.87
CA GLU A 19 -2.35 8.75 -2.70
C GLU A 19 -2.65 7.87 -1.49
N GLU A 20 -3.93 7.53 -1.25
CA GLU A 20 -4.32 6.61 -0.18
C GLU A 20 -3.76 5.21 -0.41
N ARG A 21 -3.79 4.72 -1.66
CA ARG A 21 -3.18 3.43 -2.02
C ARG A 21 -1.68 3.45 -1.73
N VAL A 22 -0.95 4.45 -2.23
CA VAL A 22 0.50 4.58 -2.00
C VAL A 22 0.81 4.61 -0.50
N LYS A 23 0.16 5.51 0.25
CA LYS A 23 0.35 5.64 1.70
C LYS A 23 0.10 4.31 2.43
N TRP A 24 -0.97 3.61 2.06
CA TRP A 24 -1.31 2.33 2.66
C TRP A 24 -0.25 1.26 2.36
N TYR A 25 0.19 1.11 1.11
CA TYR A 25 1.20 0.10 0.74
C TYR A 25 2.57 0.40 1.34
N THR A 26 2.99 1.66 1.37
CA THR A 26 4.22 2.09 2.05
C THR A 26 4.16 1.77 3.56
N GLY A 27 3.03 2.05 4.21
CA GLY A 27 2.83 1.72 5.62
C GLY A 27 2.77 0.20 5.86
N HIS A 28 2.08 -0.52 4.98
CA HIS A 28 1.92 -1.96 5.02
C HIS A 28 3.29 -2.63 4.96
N ASN A 29 4.11 -2.31 3.96
CA ASN A 29 5.42 -2.93 3.76
C ASN A 29 6.39 -2.70 4.93
N LYS A 30 6.20 -1.63 5.73
CA LYS A 30 6.97 -1.37 6.96
C LYS A 30 6.54 -2.21 8.16
N HIS A 31 5.26 -2.58 8.25
CA HIS A 31 4.67 -3.20 9.45
C HIS A 31 4.19 -4.65 9.23
N CYS A 32 4.03 -5.06 7.98
CA CYS A 32 3.44 -6.32 7.58
C CYS A 32 4.13 -6.86 6.31
N SER A 33 4.44 -8.15 6.29
CA SER A 33 5.06 -8.83 5.14
C SER A 33 4.11 -9.79 4.44
N CYS A 34 2.79 -9.69 4.65
CA CYS A 34 1.83 -10.61 4.03
C CYS A 34 1.67 -10.39 2.52
N ARG A 35 2.01 -9.19 2.04
CA ARG A 35 2.00 -8.81 0.63
C ARG A 35 3.10 -7.76 0.39
N PRO A 36 4.35 -8.20 0.17
CA PRO A 36 5.45 -7.28 -0.05
C PRO A 36 5.32 -6.57 -1.41
N GLY A 37 5.85 -5.35 -1.47
CA GLY A 37 5.90 -4.55 -2.70
C GLY A 37 4.60 -3.79 -2.98
N PHE A 38 4.50 -3.29 -4.21
CA PHE A 38 3.33 -2.59 -4.73
C PHE A 38 2.61 -3.48 -5.76
N PRO A 39 1.28 -3.39 -5.91
CA PRO A 39 0.60 -3.98 -7.05
C PRO A 39 1.11 -3.34 -8.35
N LYS A 40 1.31 -4.14 -9.40
CA LYS A 40 1.85 -3.69 -10.70
C LYS A 40 1.24 -2.37 -11.22
N LYS A 41 -0.08 -2.25 -11.24
CA LYS A 41 -0.75 -1.02 -11.71
C LYS A 41 -0.45 0.22 -10.85
N LEU A 42 -0.26 0.03 -9.54
CA LEU A 42 0.09 1.12 -8.64
C LEU A 42 1.56 1.50 -8.81
N GLU A 43 2.43 0.51 -9.04
CA GLU A 43 3.85 0.70 -9.33
C GLU A 43 4.04 1.48 -10.64
N GLU A 44 3.38 1.07 -11.72
CA GLU A 44 3.35 1.80 -13.01
C GLU A 44 2.87 3.25 -12.81
N GLU A 45 1.78 3.46 -12.07
CA GLU A 45 1.25 4.81 -11.78
C GLU A 45 2.21 5.64 -10.89
N MET A 46 3.03 4.99 -10.06
CA MET A 46 4.06 5.64 -9.24
C MET A 46 5.31 6.00 -10.07
N GLU A 47 5.74 5.14 -10.99
CA GLU A 47 6.82 5.40 -11.94
C GLU A 47 6.47 6.58 -12.86
N GLU A 48 5.27 6.59 -13.44
CA GLU A 48 4.77 7.69 -14.29
C GLU A 48 4.76 9.04 -13.55
N LYS A 49 4.54 9.03 -12.24
CA LYS A 49 4.54 10.21 -11.38
C LYS A 49 5.92 10.53 -10.78
N GLY A 50 6.96 9.75 -11.07
CA GLY A 50 8.32 9.96 -10.59
C GLY A 50 8.47 9.78 -9.07
N LEU A 51 7.69 8.89 -8.47
CA LEU A 51 7.71 8.64 -7.02
C LEU A 51 8.65 7.49 -6.61
N ILE A 52 9.06 6.66 -7.57
CA ILE A 52 10.01 5.55 -7.45
C ILE A 52 10.89 5.45 -8.69
#